data_AF-A0A519XYD3-F1
#
_entry.id   AF-A0A519XYD3-F1
#
_cell.length_a   1.000
_cell.length_b   1.000
_cell.length_c   1.000
_cell.angle_alpha   90.00
_cell.angle_beta   90.00
_cell.angle_gamma   90.00
#
_symmetry.space_group_name_H-M   'P 1'
#
loop_
_entity.id
_entity.type
_entity.pdbx_description
1 polymer ?
#
loop_
_entity_poly.entity_id
_entity_poly.type
_entity_poly.pdbx_seq_one_letter_code
_entity_poly.pdbx_strand_id
1 'polypeptide(L)' 'MITIIAATNRPNSNTLKVAKYYRQQLKIKGLEANLLSLEHLPPDVLNTDMYGKRSPAFQKIQDLINDTNKFLF' A
#
# COMPACT_ATOMS: atom_id res chain seq x y z
N MET A 1 -12.77 3.65 4.09
CA MET A 1 -12.03 3.37 2.85
C MET A 1 -11.27 2.04 2.97
N ILE A 2 -11.30 1.20 1.93
CA ILE A 2 -10.53 -0.05 1.85
C ILE A 2 -9.19 0.25 1.19
N THR A 3 -8.09 -0.31 1.71
CA THR A 3 -6.78 -0.28 1.05
C THR A 3 -6.25 -1.69 0.89
N ILE A 4 -5.91 -2.07 -0.34
CA ILE A 4 -5.24 -3.32 -0.66
C ILE A 4 -3.72 -3.06 -0.65
N ILE A 5 -2.95 -3.87 0.06
CA ILE A 5 -1.49 -3.75 0.15
C ILE A 5 -0.84 -4.91 -0.59
N ALA A 6 -0.13 -4.63 -1.68
CA ALA A 6 0.73 -5.63 -2.31
C ALA A 6 2.02 -5.78 -1.50
N ALA A 7 2.05 -6.77 -0.59
CA ALA A 7 3.03 -6.92 0.49
C ALA A 7 4.43 -7.42 0.06
N THR A 8 4.95 -6.94 -1.07
CA THR A 8 6.34 -7.18 -1.49
C THR A 8 6.89 -5.98 -2.26
N ASN A 9 8.16 -5.67 -2.04
CA ASN A 9 8.88 -4.64 -2.78
C ASN A 9 9.58 -5.16 -4.04
N ARG A 10 9.39 -6.45 -4.39
CA ARG A 10 9.95 -7.02 -5.61
C ARG A 10 9.22 -6.45 -6.84
N PRO A 11 9.96 -5.87 -7.81
CA PRO A 11 9.36 -5.43 -9.05
C PRO A 11 8.64 -6.57 -9.78
N ASN A 12 7.56 -6.25 -10.49
CA ASN A 12 6.79 -7.22 -11.29
C ASN A 12 6.23 -8.42 -10.50
N SER A 13 5.96 -8.26 -9.21
CA SER A 13 5.47 -9.34 -8.35
C SER A 13 4.09 -9.88 -8.76
N ASN A 14 3.89 -11.19 -8.58
CA ASN A 14 2.55 -11.79 -8.71
C ASN A 14 1.59 -11.27 -7.63
N THR A 15 2.10 -10.88 -6.45
CA THR A 15 1.32 -10.20 -5.40
C THR A 15 0.66 -8.94 -5.94
N LEU A 16 1.38 -8.08 -6.65
CA LEU A 16 0.80 -6.88 -7.26
C LEU A 16 -0.26 -7.21 -8.32
N LYS A 17 -0.07 -8.29 -9.09
CA LYS A 17 -1.08 -8.76 -10.07
C LYS A 17 -2.37 -9.17 -9.37
N VAL A 18 -2.28 -9.97 -8.30
CA VAL A 18 -3.43 -10.41 -7.51
C VAL A 18 -4.12 -9.22 -6.82
N ALA A 19 -3.35 -8.28 -6.26
CA ALA A 19 -3.90 -7.08 -5.64
C ALA A 19 -4.68 -6.20 -6.64
N LYS A 20 -4.16 -6.01 -7.86
CA LYS A 20 -4.86 -5.32 -8.95
C LYS A 20 -6.15 -6.04 -9.35
N TYR A 21 -6.11 -7.37 -9.42
CA TYR A 21 -7.29 -8.19 -9.70
C TYR A 21 -8.36 -8.00 -8.64
N TYR A 22 -8.02 -8.09 -7.34
CA TYR A 22 -8.98 -7.88 -6.26
C TYR A 22 -9.55 -6.46 -6.23
N ARG A 23 -8.74 -5.43 -6.50
CA ARG A 23 -9.24 -4.06 -6.64
C ARG A 23 -10.34 -3.98 -7.71
N GLN A 24 -10.12 -4.64 -8.85
CA GLN A 24 -11.12 -4.70 -9.91
C GLN A 24 -12.39 -5.46 -9.48
N GLN A 25 -12.24 -6.57 -8.75
CA GLN A 25 -13.39 -7.33 -8.23
C GLN A 25 -14.21 -6.53 -7.22
N LEU A 26 -13.58 -5.75 -6.34
CA LEU A 26 -14.27 -4.84 -5.43
C LEU A 26 -15.01 -3.75 -6.20
N LYS A 27 -14.37 -3.15 -7.21
CA LYS A 27 -14.98 -2.14 -8.05
C LYS A 27 -16.24 -2.64 -8.76
N ILE A 28 -16.21 -3.87 -9.29
CA ILE A 28 -17.38 -4.53 -9.90
C ILE A 28 -18.54 -4.68 -8.90
N LYS A 29 -18.23 -4.85 -7.61
CA LYS A 29 -19.22 -4.95 -6.51
C LYS A 29 -19.67 -3.58 -5.97
N GLY A 30 -19.28 -2.47 -6.62
CA GLY A 30 -19.61 -1.11 -6.18
C GLY A 30 -18.79 -0.63 -4.99
N LEU A 31 -17.64 -1.26 -4.71
CA LEU A 31 -16.73 -0.88 -3.63
C LEU A 31 -15.43 -0.31 -4.21
N GLU A 32 -15.12 0.93 -3.86
CA GLU A 32 -13.83 1.53 -4.18
C GLU A 32 -12.76 1.11 -3.16
N ALA A 33 -11.54 0.86 -3.66
CA ALA A 33 -10.40 0.47 -2.84
C ALA A 33 -9.11 1.10 -3.36
N ASN A 34 -8.30 1.60 -2.45
CA ASN A 34 -6.93 2.03 -2.73
C ASN A 34 -6.03 0.82 -2.97
N LEU A 35 -4.91 1.05 -3.66
CA LEU A 35 -3.87 0.05 -3.86
C LEU A 35 -2.52 0.65 -3.48
N LEU A 36 -1.88 0.10 -2.46
CA LEU A 36 -0.52 0.42 -2.04
C LEU A 36 0.41 -0.72 -2.46
N SER A 37 1.38 -0.42 -3.33
CA SER A 37 2.46 -1.37 -3.66
C SER A 37 3.69 -1.07 -2.84
N LEU A 38 4.24 -2.07 -2.13
CA LEU A 38 5.50 -1.89 -1.41
C LEU A 38 6.72 -1.75 -2.35
N GLU A 39 6.54 -1.97 -3.66
CA GLU A 39 7.53 -1.63 -4.69
C GLU A 39 7.87 -0.13 -4.70
N HIS A 40 6.94 0.73 -4.26
CA HIS A 40 7.11 2.18 -4.23
C HIS A 40 7.54 2.71 -2.85
N LEU A 41 7.96 1.84 -1.93
CA LEU A 41 8.53 2.29 -0.67
C LEU A 41 9.79 3.13 -0.95
N PRO A 42 10.03 4.21 -0.18
CA PRO A 42 11.30 4.90 -0.22
C PRO A 42 12.44 3.90 0.00
N PRO A 43 13.51 3.94 -0.81
CA PRO A 43 14.60 2.96 -0.72
C PRO A 43 15.28 3.00 0.65
N ASP A 44 15.24 4.13 1.34
CA ASP A 44 15.90 4.37 2.62
C ASP A 44 14.97 4.24 3.84
N VAL A 45 13.73 3.74 3.64
CA VAL A 45 12.70 3.70 4.70
C VAL A 45 13.15 2.99 5.97
N LEU A 46 14.01 1.96 5.84
CA LEU A 46 14.55 1.23 6.99
C LEU A 46 15.52 2.07 7.83
N ASN A 47 16.17 3.08 7.25
CA ASN A 47 17.08 3.97 7.96
C ASN A 47 16.39 5.24 8.45
N THR A 48 15.47 5.78 7.65
CA THR A 48 14.84 7.10 7.88
C THR A 48 13.57 7.05 8.70
N ASP A 49 12.89 5.91 8.80
CA ASP A 49 11.52 5.82 9.35
C ASP A 49 11.34 4.73 10.42
N MET A 50 12.43 4.12 10.89
CA MET A 50 12.39 3.18 12.02
C MET A 50 12.51 3.86 13.38
N TYR A 51 11.95 3.23 14.43
CA TYR A 51 12.08 3.61 15.84
C TYR A 51 11.69 5.06 16.17
N GLY A 52 10.55 5.51 15.63
CA GLY A 52 9.99 6.84 15.90
C GLY A 52 10.54 7.95 15.00
N LYS A 53 11.50 7.64 14.12
CA LYS A 53 11.91 8.56 13.05
C LYS A 53 10.81 8.66 11.98
N ARG A 54 10.70 9.83 11.35
CA ARG A 54 9.76 10.09 10.26
C ARG A 54 10.43 10.90 9.17
N SER A 55 10.26 10.49 7.93
CA SER A 55 10.72 11.21 6.76
C SER A 55 9.56 11.84 5.97
N PRO A 56 9.79 12.98 5.31
CA PRO A 56 8.80 13.54 4.39
C PRO A 56 8.44 12.58 3.24
N ALA A 57 9.38 11.72 2.84
CA ALA A 57 9.18 10.75 1.77
C ALA A 57 8.15 9.67 2.13
N PHE A 58 8.05 9.31 3.41
CA PHE A 58 7.13 8.29 3.90
C PHE A 58 5.77 8.86 4.36
N GLN A 59 5.66 10.19 4.54
CA GLN A 59 4.46 10.85 5.06
C GLN A 59 3.18 10.48 4.26
N LYS A 60 3.23 10.49 2.93
CA LYS A 60 2.07 10.14 2.09
C LYS A 60 1.57 8.71 2.33
N ILE A 61 2.48 7.79 2.65
CA ILE A 61 2.13 6.40 2.96
C ILE A 61 1.50 6.33 4.36
N GLN A 62 2.03 7.08 5.33
CA GLN A 62 1.44 7.19 6.66
C GLN A 62 0.02 7.77 6.60
N ASP A 63 -0.18 8.84 5.85
CA ASP A 63 -1.49 9.48 5.67
C ASP A 63 -2.50 8.48 5.09
N LEU A 64 -2.11 7.76 4.02
CA LEU A 64 -2.94 6.71 3.42
C LEU A 64 -3.32 5.61 4.43
N ILE A 65 -2.37 5.18 5.27
CA ILE A 65 -2.62 4.15 6.30
C ILE A 65 -3.59 4.68 7.35
N ASN A 66 -3.40 5.91 7.84
CA ASN A 66 -4.26 6.53 8.84
C ASN A 66 -5.70 6.75 8.34
N ASP A 67 -5.86 7.07 7.04
CA ASP A 67 -7.17 7.28 6.40
C ASP A 67 -7.87 5.96 6.01
N THR A 68 -7.22 4.81 6.20
CA THR A 68 -7.76 3.50 5.85
C THR A 68 -8.59 2.91 6.99
N ASN A 69 -9.83 2.48 6.69
CA ASN A 69 -10.70 1.82 7.68
C ASN A 69 -10.61 0.29 7.64
N LYS A 70 -10.24 -0.29 6.48
CA LYS A 70 -10.14 -1.75 6.29
C LYS A 70 -8.95 -2.06 5.38
N PHE A 71 -8.20 -3.09 5.75
CA PHE A 71 -7.06 -3.56 4.97
C PHE A 71 -7.32 -4.92 4.34
N LEU A 72 -6.74 -5.13 3.16
CA LEU A 72 -6.57 -6.42 2.51
C LEU A 72 -5.08 -6.58 2.18
N PHE A 73 -4.50 -7.73 2.50
CA PHE A 73 -3.08 -8.04 2.30
C PHE A 73 -2.91 -9.19 1.32
#